data_AF-R6Q3F5-F1
#
_entry.id   AF-R6Q3F5-F1
#
_cell.length_a   1.000
_cell.length_b   1.000
_cell.length_c   1.000
_cell.angle_alpha   90.00
_cell.angle_beta   90.00
_cell.angle_gamma   90.00
#
_symmetry.space_group_name_H-M   'P 1'
#
loop_
_entity.id
_entity.type
_entity.pdbx_description
1 polymer ?
#
loop_
_entity_poly.entity_id
_entity_poly.type
_entity_poly.pdbx_seq_one_letter_code
_entity_poly.pdbx_strand_id
1 'polypeptide(L)'
;MTINTITMILIAVLLVMFLLLGILCILYFKSRNQKTDNTQKTSNTVSAEKTTKSYTVESVFDFMEFDKIEDNMIITKKGTKYVMVVECQGVNYDLMSEVEKNAVEEGFIQFLNTLRHPVQIYTQTRTINLENSIQTYRSKVQEIESQLEKEKLQYDKMVNSGNYTDEEIKAAFYELTKTTNLYEYGKDIIYTTEKMSLNKNVLNQKYYVVIPYYPEELGENNFDRQEITNLAFSELYTRAQSIIRTLGVCGVNGRVLNSNDLVDLLYVAYNRDDAEVYGVDKAIEAGYDELYSTAPDVVDKKMKALNEQIEKEAFDKANQKVIEAKSEKEQALERKQESKEDLIDQMAKMIIAQNKNIVGKDIAENAIEKVNQDTAKRRGRPKKQTTNVEGGTEDGQEKQTKRRSNTKSA
;
A
#
# COMPACT_ATOMS: atom_id res chain seq x y z
N MET A 1 -35.57 35.59 -88.62
CA MET A 1 -35.36 34.23 -88.05
C MET A 1 -36.72 33.61 -87.84
N THR A 2 -37.00 32.46 -88.44
CA THR A 2 -38.31 31.79 -88.33
C THR A 2 -38.51 31.30 -86.89
N ILE A 3 -39.76 31.27 -86.40
CA ILE A 3 -40.13 30.87 -85.03
C ILE A 3 -39.48 29.53 -84.61
N ASN A 4 -39.31 28.61 -85.57
CA ASN A 4 -38.67 27.31 -85.36
C ASN A 4 -37.17 27.38 -85.00
N THR A 5 -36.46 28.44 -85.40
CA THR A 5 -35.05 28.66 -85.02
C THR A 5 -34.91 29.18 -83.59
N ILE A 6 -35.89 29.96 -83.12
CA ILE A 6 -35.91 30.49 -81.74
C ILE A 6 -36.30 29.38 -80.74
N THR A 7 -37.25 28.51 -81.09
CA THR A 7 -37.64 27.38 -80.23
C THR A 7 -36.50 26.36 -80.06
N MET A 8 -35.73 26.07 -81.11
CA MET A 8 -34.56 25.19 -81.03
C MET A 8 -33.45 25.75 -80.14
N ILE A 9 -33.22 27.07 -80.17
CA ILE A 9 -32.25 27.74 -79.28
C ILE A 9 -32.73 27.69 -77.82
N LEU A 10 -34.03 27.89 -77.57
CA LEU A 10 -34.60 27.81 -76.22
C LEU A 10 -34.46 26.41 -75.60
N ILE A 11 -34.67 25.36 -76.39
CA ILE A 11 -34.49 23.96 -75.96
C ILE A 11 -33.02 23.67 -75.64
N ALA A 12 -32.09 24.17 -76.46
CA ALA A 12 -30.66 24.03 -76.20
C ALA A 12 -30.22 24.73 -74.90
N VAL A 13 -30.75 25.93 -74.62
CA VAL A 13 -30.47 26.65 -73.36
C VAL A 13 -31.05 25.91 -72.15
N LEU A 14 -32.25 25.33 -72.28
CA LEU A 14 -32.86 24.51 -71.22
C LEU A 14 -32.05 23.26 -70.90
N LEU A 15 -31.52 22.57 -71.93
CA LEU A 15 -30.66 21.41 -71.74
C LEU A 15 -29.36 21.77 -71.01
N VAL A 16 -28.74 22.89 -71.36
CA VAL A 16 -27.54 23.39 -70.66
C VAL A 16 -27.85 23.76 -69.21
N MET A 17 -29.02 24.33 -68.95
CA MET A 17 -29.45 24.69 -67.59
C MET A 17 -29.71 23.45 -66.72
N PHE A 18 -30.30 22.39 -67.28
CA PHE A 18 -30.46 21.10 -66.59
C PHE A 18 -29.11 20.41 -66.30
N LEU A 19 -28.15 20.52 -67.23
CA LEU A 19 -26.79 19.99 -67.03
C LEU A 19 -26.06 20.71 -65.89
N LEU A 20 -26.18 22.04 -65.81
CA LEU A 20 -25.65 22.84 -64.71
C LEU A 20 -26.32 22.50 -63.37
N LEU A 21 -27.64 22.30 -63.36
CA LEU A 21 -28.38 21.85 -62.17
C LEU A 21 -27.95 20.46 -61.69
N GLY A 22 -27.69 19.53 -62.61
CA GLY A 22 -27.17 18.20 -62.29
C GLY A 22 -25.78 18.26 -61.63
N ILE A 23 -24.89 19.08 -62.17
CA ILE A 23 -23.54 19.29 -61.61
C ILE A 23 -23.62 19.95 -60.23
N LEU A 24 -24.54 20.90 -60.04
CA LEU A 24 -24.75 21.58 -58.76
C LEU A 24 -25.34 20.63 -57.70
N CYS A 25 -26.23 19.72 -58.10
CA CYS A 25 -26.74 18.65 -57.24
C CYS A 25 -25.63 17.67 -56.81
N ILE A 26 -24.74 17.28 -57.72
CA ILE A 26 -23.61 16.39 -57.41
C ILE A 26 -22.63 17.08 -56.44
N LEU A 27 -22.31 18.36 -56.67
CA LEU A 27 -21.48 19.14 -55.74
C LEU A 27 -22.14 19.30 -54.37
N TYR A 28 -23.45 19.53 -54.32
CA TYR A 28 -24.20 19.64 -53.08
C TYR A 28 -24.16 18.32 -52.29
N PHE A 29 -24.37 17.18 -52.95
CA PHE A 29 -24.31 15.85 -52.32
C PHE A 29 -22.89 15.50 -51.84
N LYS A 30 -21.86 15.84 -52.62
CA LYS A 30 -20.45 15.66 -52.23
C LYS A 30 -20.07 16.53 -51.03
N SER A 31 -20.61 17.76 -50.93
CA SER A 31 -20.37 18.63 -49.75
C SER A 31 -21.11 18.16 -48.50
N ARG A 32 -22.21 17.40 -48.64
CA ARG A 32 -23.00 16.89 -47.52
C ARG A 32 -22.40 15.62 -46.92
N ASN A 33 -21.79 14.75 -47.73
CA ASN A 33 -21.08 13.56 -47.23
C ASN A 33 -19.74 13.86 -46.53
N GLN A 34 -19.29 15.11 -46.47
CA GLN A 34 -18.12 15.54 -45.69
C GLN A 34 -18.48 16.27 -44.38
N LYS A 35 -19.77 16.28 -43.97
CA LYS A 35 -20.24 16.96 -42.74
C LYS A 35 -20.84 16.04 -41.69
N THR A 36 -20.27 14.85 -41.52
CA THR A 36 -20.44 14.05 -40.29
C THR A 36 -19.06 13.71 -39.74
N ASP A 37 -18.36 14.75 -39.31
CA ASP A 37 -17.50 14.75 -38.14
C ASP A 37 -16.99 16.17 -37.99
N ASN A 38 -17.61 16.92 -37.07
CA ASN A 38 -16.88 17.84 -36.20
C ASN A 38 -17.83 18.47 -35.18
N THR A 39 -17.65 17.98 -33.96
CA THR A 39 -18.01 18.61 -32.70
C THR A 39 -17.48 20.04 -32.65
N GLN A 40 -18.37 20.93 -32.23
CA GLN A 40 -18.19 22.28 -31.69
C GLN A 40 -16.74 22.76 -31.49
N LYS A 41 -16.38 23.88 -32.12
CA LYS A 41 -15.48 24.87 -31.49
C LYS A 41 -16.00 26.28 -31.72
N THR A 42 -16.33 26.89 -30.58
CA THR A 42 -16.60 28.31 -30.37
C THR A 42 -15.36 29.13 -30.71
N SER A 43 -15.61 30.27 -31.33
CA SER A 43 -14.68 31.33 -31.69
C SER A 43 -13.91 31.91 -30.50
N ASN A 44 -12.62 32.21 -30.69
CA ASN A 44 -12.05 33.53 -30.40
C ASN A 44 -10.74 33.77 -31.17
N THR A 45 -10.71 34.88 -31.89
CA THR A 45 -9.61 35.58 -32.57
C THR A 45 -8.57 36.03 -31.51
N VAL A 46 -7.24 36.06 -31.72
CA VAL A 46 -6.46 37.09 -32.44
C VAL A 46 -4.99 36.64 -32.61
N SER A 47 -4.48 36.80 -33.84
CA SER A 47 -3.11 37.11 -34.34
C SER A 47 -1.83 36.64 -33.61
N ALA A 48 -1.00 35.88 -34.32
CA ALA A 48 0.38 36.26 -34.66
C ALA A 48 1.01 35.20 -35.60
N GLU A 49 1.44 35.62 -36.79
CA GLU A 49 2.25 34.81 -37.69
C GLU A 49 3.59 34.45 -37.01
N LYS A 50 3.75 33.18 -36.69
CA LYS A 50 5.04 32.51 -36.60
C LYS A 50 4.95 31.30 -37.51
N THR A 51 5.93 31.13 -38.39
CA THR A 51 6.14 29.92 -39.18
C THR A 51 6.45 28.76 -38.25
N THR A 52 5.42 28.14 -37.68
CA THR A 52 5.51 26.93 -36.88
C THR A 52 5.50 25.75 -37.86
N LYS A 53 6.52 24.89 -37.80
CA LYS A 53 6.45 23.58 -38.47
C LYS A 53 5.16 22.91 -37.99
N SER A 54 4.23 22.71 -38.92
CA SER A 54 3.00 21.96 -38.65
C SER A 54 3.40 20.51 -38.44
N TYR A 55 3.61 20.11 -37.19
CA TYR A 55 3.56 18.69 -36.85
C TYR A 55 2.13 18.26 -37.12
N THR A 56 1.92 17.42 -38.12
CA THR A 56 0.67 16.66 -38.23
C THR A 56 0.55 15.91 -36.92
N VAL A 57 -0.51 16.19 -36.15
CA VAL A 57 -0.82 15.42 -34.95
C VAL A 57 -1.31 14.06 -35.46
N GLU A 58 -0.36 13.18 -35.79
CA GLU A 58 -0.66 11.78 -36.01
C GLU A 58 -1.25 11.22 -34.71
N SER A 59 -2.24 10.34 -34.84
CA SER A 59 -2.83 9.69 -33.69
C SER A 59 -1.74 8.95 -32.92
N VAL A 60 -1.71 9.07 -31.60
CA VAL A 60 -0.75 8.34 -30.75
C VAL A 60 -0.84 6.82 -31.02
N PHE A 61 -2.03 6.33 -31.38
CA PHE A 61 -2.24 4.94 -31.80
C PHE A 61 -1.52 4.57 -33.10
N ASP A 62 -1.49 5.48 -34.08
CA ASP A 62 -0.78 5.25 -35.34
C ASP A 62 0.73 5.28 -35.13
N PHE A 63 1.21 6.12 -34.20
CA PHE A 63 2.63 6.18 -33.81
C PHE A 63 3.09 4.94 -33.03
N MET A 64 2.27 4.43 -32.11
CA MET A 64 2.65 3.30 -31.25
C MET A 64 2.57 1.94 -31.95
N GLU A 65 1.80 1.82 -33.04
CA GLU A 65 1.62 0.60 -33.83
C GLU A 65 1.09 -0.63 -33.05
N PHE A 66 0.68 -0.49 -31.78
CA PHE A 66 0.07 -1.54 -30.97
C PHE A 66 -1.45 -1.58 -31.17
N ASP A 67 -2.00 -2.74 -31.49
CA ASP A 67 -3.44 -2.92 -31.59
C ASP A 67 -4.04 -3.40 -30.27
N LYS A 68 -3.55 -4.54 -29.78
CA LYS A 68 -4.07 -5.21 -28.57
C LYS A 68 -3.06 -6.21 -28.00
N ILE A 69 -3.27 -6.57 -26.73
CA ILE A 69 -2.60 -7.69 -26.08
C ILE A 69 -3.63 -8.81 -25.95
N GLU A 70 -3.29 -10.00 -26.41
CA GLU A 70 -4.15 -11.18 -26.39
C GLU A 70 -3.28 -12.41 -26.13
N ASP A 71 -3.72 -13.29 -25.24
CA ASP A 71 -3.06 -14.56 -24.91
C ASP A 71 -1.53 -14.46 -24.71
N ASN A 72 -1.08 -13.51 -23.88
CA ASN A 72 0.34 -13.29 -23.57
C ASN A 72 1.19 -12.88 -24.78
N MET A 73 0.57 -12.31 -25.81
CA MET A 73 1.22 -11.76 -26.99
C MET A 73 0.77 -10.33 -27.26
N ILE A 74 1.67 -9.54 -27.84
CA ILE A 74 1.37 -8.21 -28.35
C ILE A 74 1.09 -8.33 -29.85
N ILE A 75 -0.06 -7.83 -30.27
CA ILE A 75 -0.49 -7.78 -31.68
C ILE A 75 -0.29 -6.35 -32.18
N THR A 76 0.42 -6.24 -33.30
CA THR A 76 0.76 -4.95 -33.92
C THR A 76 0.32 -4.91 -35.38
N LYS A 77 0.13 -3.69 -35.90
CA LYS A 77 -0.11 -3.41 -37.32
C LYS A 77 -1.25 -4.21 -37.94
N LYS A 78 -2.39 -4.27 -37.26
CA LYS A 78 -3.59 -5.04 -37.63
C LYS A 78 -3.34 -6.55 -37.77
N GLY A 79 -2.40 -7.11 -37.02
CA GLY A 79 -2.11 -8.55 -37.01
C GLY A 79 -1.09 -9.02 -38.04
N THR A 80 -0.26 -8.11 -38.58
CA THR A 80 0.88 -8.47 -39.43
C THR A 80 2.13 -8.80 -38.63
N LYS A 81 2.15 -8.47 -37.33
CA LYS A 81 3.27 -8.79 -36.45
C LYS A 81 2.77 -9.14 -35.05
N TYR A 82 3.21 -10.29 -34.57
CA TYR A 82 2.97 -10.80 -33.23
C TYR A 82 4.28 -10.80 -32.45
N VAL A 83 4.22 -10.46 -31.18
CA VAL A 83 5.42 -10.38 -30.32
C VAL A 83 5.16 -11.09 -29.01
N MET A 84 6.08 -11.97 -28.64
CA MET A 84 6.12 -12.59 -27.31
C MET A 84 7.39 -12.12 -26.59
N VAL A 85 7.29 -11.91 -25.29
CA VAL A 85 8.40 -11.42 -24.46
C VAL A 85 8.72 -12.42 -23.37
N VAL A 86 10.01 -12.71 -23.21
CA VAL A 86 10.55 -13.54 -22.13
C VAL A 86 11.31 -12.64 -21.15
N GLU A 87 10.94 -12.66 -19.89
CA GLU A 87 11.73 -12.04 -18.81
C GLU A 87 12.83 -13.00 -18.37
N CYS A 88 14.06 -12.49 -18.25
CA CYS A 88 15.23 -13.25 -17.84
C CYS A 88 15.82 -12.68 -16.54
N GLN A 89 16.29 -13.57 -15.68
CA GLN A 89 17.04 -13.19 -14.48
C GLN A 89 18.52 -13.09 -14.81
N GLY A 90 19.15 -11.99 -14.39
CA GLY A 90 20.60 -11.83 -14.52
C GLY A 90 21.35 -12.79 -13.60
N VAL A 91 22.51 -13.27 -14.06
CA VAL A 91 23.45 -14.06 -13.26
C VAL A 91 24.69 -13.24 -12.94
N ASN A 92 25.26 -13.42 -11.74
CA ASN A 92 26.49 -12.73 -11.36
C ASN A 92 27.71 -13.49 -11.86
N TYR A 93 28.08 -13.25 -13.12
CA TYR A 93 29.21 -13.91 -13.78
C TYR A 93 30.55 -13.64 -13.08
N ASP A 94 30.78 -12.43 -12.55
CA ASP A 94 32.07 -12.07 -11.96
C ASP A 94 32.41 -12.88 -10.70
N LEU A 95 31.39 -13.20 -9.89
CA LEU A 95 31.52 -13.99 -8.67
C LEU A 95 31.67 -15.50 -8.91
N MET A 96 31.48 -15.96 -10.14
CA MET A 96 31.60 -17.38 -10.48
C MET A 96 33.06 -17.83 -10.53
N SER A 97 33.29 -19.11 -10.25
CA SER A 97 34.58 -19.77 -10.45
C SER A 97 34.93 -19.85 -11.94
N GLU A 98 36.21 -20.03 -12.28
CA GLU A 98 36.64 -20.16 -13.70
C GLU A 98 35.94 -21.32 -14.42
N VAL A 99 35.68 -22.43 -13.73
CA VAL A 99 34.97 -23.59 -14.29
C VAL A 99 33.53 -23.23 -14.64
N GLU A 100 32.83 -22.52 -13.75
CA GLU A 100 31.47 -22.04 -13.99
C GLU A 100 31.43 -20.99 -15.11
N LYS A 101 32.40 -20.07 -15.14
CA LYS A 101 32.52 -19.07 -16.22
C LYS A 101 32.66 -19.74 -17.58
N ASN A 102 33.54 -20.74 -17.70
CA ASN A 102 33.71 -21.50 -18.93
C ASN A 102 32.43 -22.25 -19.34
N ALA A 103 31.68 -22.79 -18.37
CA ALA A 103 30.40 -23.45 -18.64
C ALA A 103 29.33 -22.45 -19.15
N VAL A 104 29.29 -21.25 -18.58
CA VAL A 104 28.40 -20.17 -19.06
C VAL A 104 28.78 -19.73 -20.47
N GLU A 105 30.07 -19.62 -20.78
CA GLU A 105 30.55 -19.29 -22.12
C GLU A 105 30.19 -20.37 -23.15
N GLU A 106 30.37 -21.65 -22.81
CA GLU A 106 29.95 -22.77 -23.67
C GLU A 106 28.43 -22.75 -23.91
N GLY A 107 27.65 -22.53 -22.85
CA GLY A 107 26.21 -22.36 -22.95
C GLY A 107 25.81 -21.17 -23.84
N PHE A 108 26.54 -20.05 -23.74
CA PHE A 108 26.26 -18.86 -24.53
C PHE A 108 26.58 -19.09 -26.02
N ILE A 109 27.65 -19.81 -26.34
CA ILE A 109 27.96 -20.24 -27.71
C ILE A 109 26.83 -21.13 -28.24
N GLN A 110 26.33 -22.07 -27.43
CA GLN A 110 25.19 -22.91 -27.81
C GLN A 110 23.94 -22.05 -28.07
N PHE A 111 23.64 -21.09 -27.21
CA PHE A 111 22.54 -20.16 -27.37
C PHE A 111 22.63 -19.41 -28.72
N LEU A 112 23.78 -18.81 -29.03
CA LEU A 112 24.00 -18.10 -30.30
C LEU A 112 23.81 -19.01 -31.52
N ASN A 113 24.29 -20.25 -31.45
CA ASN A 113 24.14 -21.22 -32.54
C ASN A 113 22.68 -21.68 -32.74
N THR A 114 21.86 -21.63 -31.70
CA THR A 114 20.43 -21.98 -31.77
C THR A 114 19.55 -20.83 -32.26
N LEU A 115 20.06 -19.60 -32.28
CA LEU A 115 19.30 -18.41 -32.62
C LEU A 115 19.10 -18.29 -34.14
N ARG A 116 18.00 -18.86 -34.65
CA ARG A 116 17.65 -18.81 -36.09
C ARG A 116 16.83 -17.60 -36.51
N HIS A 117 16.16 -16.97 -35.54
CA HIS A 117 15.24 -15.86 -35.78
C HIS A 117 15.75 -14.60 -35.10
N PRO A 118 15.44 -13.41 -35.64
CA PRO A 118 15.81 -12.16 -34.99
C PRO A 118 15.14 -12.09 -33.62
N VAL A 119 15.93 -11.88 -32.57
CA VAL A 119 15.44 -11.54 -31.24
C VAL A 119 16.00 -10.18 -30.85
N GLN A 120 15.26 -9.46 -30.03
CA GLN A 120 15.69 -8.19 -29.49
C GLN A 120 15.89 -8.32 -27.99
N ILE A 121 17.08 -7.98 -27.51
CA ILE A 121 17.36 -7.89 -26.08
C ILE A 121 17.00 -6.48 -25.62
N TYR A 122 16.14 -6.39 -24.62
CA TYR A 122 15.69 -5.14 -24.04
C TYR A 122 15.98 -5.14 -22.53
N THR A 123 16.66 -4.12 -22.04
CA THR A 123 16.96 -3.96 -20.62
C THR A 123 16.27 -2.73 -20.10
N GLN A 124 15.56 -2.87 -18.99
CA GLN A 124 14.84 -1.78 -18.35
C GLN A 124 15.34 -1.61 -16.92
N THR A 125 15.74 -0.39 -16.57
CA THR A 125 16.09 -0.06 -15.19
C THR A 125 14.88 0.56 -14.51
N ARG A 126 14.47 -0.05 -13.39
CA ARG A 126 13.31 0.35 -12.59
C ARG A 126 13.76 0.64 -11.15
N THR A 127 13.02 1.46 -10.41
CA THR A 127 13.23 1.56 -8.96
C THR A 127 12.70 0.31 -8.27
N ILE A 128 13.30 -0.05 -7.13
CA ILE A 128 12.80 -1.18 -6.34
C ILE A 128 11.56 -0.72 -5.57
N ASN A 129 10.41 -1.35 -5.84
CA ASN A 129 9.23 -1.19 -5.02
C ASN A 129 9.31 -2.14 -3.81
N LEU A 130 9.48 -1.56 -2.61
CA LEU A 130 9.53 -2.29 -1.34
C LEU A 130 8.22 -2.24 -0.56
N GLU A 131 7.17 -1.60 -1.09
CA GLU A 131 5.92 -1.33 -0.35
C GLU A 131 5.27 -2.62 0.17
N ASN A 132 5.09 -3.62 -0.71
CA ASN A 132 4.48 -4.89 -0.34
C ASN A 132 5.32 -5.66 0.69
N SER A 133 6.65 -5.59 0.58
CA SER A 133 7.56 -6.19 1.54
C SER A 133 7.47 -5.49 2.90
N ILE A 134 7.50 -4.15 2.92
CA ILE A 134 7.34 -3.34 4.13
C ILE A 134 6.01 -3.65 4.80
N GLN A 135 4.92 -3.75 4.04
CA GLN A 135 3.61 -4.10 4.58
C GLN A 135 3.59 -5.48 5.22
N THR A 136 4.25 -6.46 4.59
CA THR A 136 4.42 -7.80 5.18
C THR A 136 5.23 -7.76 6.47
N TYR A 137 6.31 -6.98 6.52
CA TYR A 137 7.09 -6.79 7.75
C TYR A 137 6.27 -6.13 8.85
N ARG A 138 5.48 -5.11 8.53
CA ARG A 138 4.58 -4.43 9.48
C ARG A 138 3.59 -5.41 10.09
N SER A 139 2.93 -6.24 9.28
CA SER A 139 2.00 -7.26 9.79
C SER A 139 2.67 -8.25 10.75
N LYS A 140 3.89 -8.70 10.43
CA LYS A 140 4.66 -9.61 11.31
C LYS A 140 5.10 -8.92 12.60
N VAL A 141 5.52 -7.66 12.54
CA VAL A 141 5.92 -6.90 13.73
C VAL A 141 4.72 -6.63 14.65
N GLN A 142 3.53 -6.40 14.10
CA GLN A 142 2.29 -6.30 14.88
C GLN A 142 1.95 -7.60 15.61
N GLU A 143 2.17 -8.75 14.98
CA GLU A 143 1.99 -10.06 15.65
C GLU A 143 2.96 -10.23 16.83
N ILE A 144 4.23 -9.87 16.62
CA ILE A 144 5.27 -9.89 17.65
C ILE A 144 4.93 -8.91 18.78
N GLU A 145 4.40 -7.72 18.47
CA GLU A 145 3.97 -6.73 19.45
C GLU A 145 2.86 -7.29 20.37
N SER A 146 1.87 -7.97 19.79
CA SER A 146 0.81 -8.62 20.57
C SER A 146 1.35 -9.73 21.46
N GLN A 147 2.33 -10.51 20.98
CA GLN A 147 2.99 -11.53 21.78
C GLN A 147 3.80 -10.89 22.93
N LEU A 148 4.56 -9.83 22.65
CA LEU A 148 5.34 -9.10 23.62
C LEU A 148 4.46 -8.55 24.75
N GLU A 149 3.31 -7.98 24.42
CA GLU A 149 2.37 -7.46 25.41
C GLU A 149 1.82 -8.57 26.32
N LYS A 150 1.48 -9.73 25.77
CA LYS A 150 1.03 -10.90 26.55
C LYS A 150 2.12 -11.39 27.49
N GLU A 151 3.35 -11.54 27.00
CA GLU A 151 4.51 -11.98 27.79
C GLU A 151 4.83 -10.98 28.91
N LYS A 152 4.78 -9.67 28.60
CA LYS A 152 4.98 -8.61 29.58
C LYS A 152 3.93 -8.66 30.69
N LEU A 153 2.65 -8.81 30.34
CA LEU A 153 1.57 -8.94 31.32
C LEU A 153 1.71 -10.19 32.17
N GLN A 154 2.18 -11.31 31.60
CA GLN A 154 2.46 -12.52 32.37
C GLN A 154 3.63 -12.33 33.33
N TYR A 155 4.73 -11.74 32.85
CA TYR A 155 5.88 -11.41 33.68
C TYR A 155 5.50 -10.49 34.84
N ASP A 156 4.74 -9.42 34.58
CA ASP A 156 4.27 -8.50 35.63
C ASP A 156 3.39 -9.21 36.66
N LYS A 157 2.54 -10.15 36.23
CA LYS A 157 1.75 -10.98 37.16
C LYS A 157 2.62 -11.90 38.01
N MET A 158 3.65 -12.50 37.42
CA MET A 158 4.59 -13.37 38.14
C MET A 158 5.38 -12.61 39.20
N VAL A 159 5.86 -11.42 38.85
CA VAL A 159 6.58 -10.54 39.80
C VAL A 159 5.65 -10.06 40.92
N ASN A 160 4.42 -9.67 40.60
CA ASN A 160 3.49 -9.13 41.58
C ASN A 160 2.84 -10.19 42.49
N SER A 161 2.71 -11.44 42.05
CA SER A 161 2.07 -12.49 42.85
C SER A 161 2.96 -13.02 43.97
N GLY A 162 4.29 -12.86 43.87
CA GLY A 162 5.27 -13.32 44.87
C GLY A 162 5.27 -14.83 45.13
N ASN A 163 4.57 -15.62 44.30
CA ASN A 163 4.37 -17.06 44.47
C ASN A 163 5.30 -17.91 43.58
N TYR A 164 6.17 -17.27 42.80
CA TYR A 164 7.06 -17.92 41.85
C TYR A 164 8.49 -17.92 42.37
N THR A 165 9.25 -18.94 41.98
CA THR A 165 10.68 -19.03 42.31
C THR A 165 11.50 -18.04 41.47
N ASP A 166 12.65 -17.61 42.00
CA ASP A 166 13.55 -16.69 41.30
C ASP A 166 14.02 -17.24 39.94
N GLU A 167 14.14 -18.58 39.80
CA GLU A 167 14.49 -19.23 38.53
C GLU A 167 13.38 -19.11 37.48
N GLU A 168 12.12 -19.29 37.86
CA GLU A 168 10.97 -19.13 36.95
C GLU A 168 10.81 -17.68 36.48
N ILE A 169 11.00 -16.73 37.39
CA ILE A 169 10.96 -15.29 37.05
C ILE A 169 12.09 -14.93 36.09
N LYS A 170 13.29 -15.48 36.30
CA LYS A 170 14.44 -15.25 35.41
C LYS A 170 14.23 -15.87 34.03
N ALA A 171 13.63 -17.05 33.95
CA ALA A 171 13.27 -17.68 32.68
C ALA A 171 12.24 -16.84 31.91
N ALA A 172 11.19 -16.38 32.58
CA ALA A 172 10.19 -15.49 32.00
C ALA A 172 10.80 -14.15 31.53
N PHE A 173 11.73 -13.59 32.31
CA PHE A 173 12.46 -12.37 31.92
C PHE A 173 13.32 -12.58 30.67
N TYR A 174 13.95 -13.76 30.54
CA TYR A 174 14.77 -14.10 29.38
C TYR A 174 13.92 -14.19 28.10
N GLU A 175 12.77 -14.88 28.16
CA GLU A 175 11.84 -14.94 27.02
C GLU A 175 11.30 -13.53 26.67
N LEU A 176 10.89 -12.75 27.67
CA LEU A 176 10.47 -11.36 27.46
C LEU A 176 11.56 -10.53 26.76
N THR A 177 12.82 -10.67 27.20
CA THR A 177 13.97 -9.95 26.61
C THR A 177 14.19 -10.37 25.16
N LYS A 178 14.09 -11.67 24.86
CA LYS A 178 14.22 -12.20 23.50
C LYS A 178 13.13 -11.65 22.58
N THR A 179 11.89 -11.64 23.01
CA THR A 179 10.76 -11.08 22.24
C THR A 179 10.89 -9.57 22.08
N THR A 180 11.35 -8.86 23.12
CA THR A 180 11.64 -7.42 23.07
C THR A 180 12.69 -7.09 22.02
N ASN A 181 13.83 -7.79 22.04
CA ASN A 181 14.90 -7.61 21.07
C ASN A 181 14.43 -7.89 19.64
N LEU A 182 13.58 -8.91 19.45
CA LEU A 182 13.01 -9.25 18.15
C LEU A 182 12.07 -8.13 17.64
N TYR A 183 11.23 -7.57 18.51
CA TYR A 183 10.35 -6.45 18.19
C TYR A 183 11.15 -5.19 17.83
N GLU A 184 12.14 -4.82 18.64
CA GLU A 184 13.01 -3.67 18.38
C GLU A 184 13.77 -3.83 17.05
N TYR A 185 14.39 -4.99 16.83
CA TYR A 185 15.05 -5.30 15.56
C TYR A 185 14.09 -5.21 14.37
N GLY A 186 12.87 -5.76 14.51
CA GLY A 186 11.84 -5.69 13.48
C GLY A 186 11.47 -4.24 13.12
N LYS A 187 11.33 -3.37 14.12
CA LYS A 187 11.06 -1.94 13.92
C LYS A 187 12.21 -1.22 13.23
N ASP A 188 13.44 -1.49 13.64
CA ASP A 188 14.63 -0.89 13.02
C ASP A 188 14.78 -1.30 11.56
N ILE A 189 14.50 -2.56 11.23
CA ILE A 189 14.50 -3.05 9.85
C ILE A 189 13.42 -2.36 9.03
N ILE A 190 12.19 -2.22 9.55
CA ILE A 190 11.11 -1.50 8.86
C ILE A 190 11.53 -0.05 8.60
N TYR A 191 11.98 0.67 9.62
CA TYR A 191 12.40 2.06 9.50
C TYR A 191 13.54 2.26 8.49
N THR A 192 14.54 1.38 8.54
CA THR A 192 15.68 1.43 7.61
C THR A 192 15.24 1.11 6.18
N THR A 193 14.36 0.11 6.01
CA THR A 193 13.83 -0.30 4.71
C THR A 193 12.92 0.78 4.12
N GLU A 194 12.09 1.45 4.93
CA GLU A 194 11.28 2.60 4.52
C GLU A 194 12.16 3.75 4.04
N LYS A 195 13.21 4.08 4.80
CA LYS A 195 14.17 5.12 4.40
C LYS A 195 14.91 4.75 3.11
N MET A 196 15.24 3.47 2.92
CA MET A 196 15.85 2.97 1.69
C MET A 196 14.86 3.03 0.52
N SER A 197 13.60 2.69 0.74
CA SER A 197 12.51 2.77 -0.25
C SER A 197 12.24 4.21 -0.71
N LEU A 198 12.25 5.15 0.23
CA LEU A 198 12.11 6.59 -0.06
C LEU A 198 13.30 7.13 -0.87
N ASN A 199 14.47 6.51 -0.73
CA ASN A 199 15.62 6.80 -1.58
C ASN A 199 15.46 6.11 -2.94
N LYS A 200 14.90 6.86 -3.90
CA LYS A 200 14.72 6.48 -5.32
C LYS A 200 15.97 6.02 -6.07
N ASN A 201 17.14 6.04 -5.43
CA ASN A 201 18.42 5.64 -6.02
C ASN A 201 18.67 4.13 -5.98
N VAL A 202 17.79 3.34 -5.37
CA VAL A 202 17.88 1.87 -5.42
C VAL A 202 17.21 1.37 -6.68
N LEU A 203 18.04 0.98 -7.65
CA LEU A 203 17.61 0.56 -8.98
C LEU A 203 17.76 -0.95 -9.16
N ASN A 204 16.82 -1.54 -9.88
CA ASN A 204 16.84 -2.93 -10.33
C ASN A 204 16.79 -2.97 -11.86
N GLN A 205 17.60 -3.84 -12.45
CA GLN A 205 17.63 -4.06 -13.89
C GLN A 205 16.84 -5.31 -14.24
N LYS A 206 15.84 -5.14 -15.11
CA LYS A 206 15.05 -6.22 -15.70
C LYS A 206 15.53 -6.46 -17.11
N TYR A 207 15.70 -7.73 -17.47
CA TYR A 207 16.17 -8.15 -18.78
C TYR A 207 15.04 -8.88 -19.51
N TYR A 208 14.83 -8.52 -20.77
CA TYR A 208 13.76 -9.06 -21.60
C TYR A 208 14.32 -9.49 -22.95
N VAL A 209 13.84 -10.62 -23.44
CA VAL A 209 14.06 -11.10 -24.81
C VAL A 209 12.74 -11.01 -25.56
N VAL A 210 12.71 -10.12 -26.54
CA VAL A 210 11.55 -9.83 -27.38
C VAL A 210 11.65 -10.64 -28.67
N ILE A 211 10.65 -11.47 -28.93
CA ILE A 211 10.61 -12.42 -30.04
C ILE A 211 9.50 -11.98 -31.00
N PRO A 212 9.84 -11.36 -32.14
CA PRO A 212 8.88 -11.04 -33.18
C PRO A 212 8.55 -12.27 -34.06
N TYR A 213 7.31 -12.33 -34.51
CA TYR A 213 6.84 -13.26 -35.52
C TYR A 213 5.97 -12.53 -36.55
N TYR A 214 6.24 -12.82 -37.82
CA TYR A 214 5.51 -12.25 -38.96
C TYR A 214 4.76 -13.39 -39.65
N PRO A 215 3.42 -13.39 -39.67
CA PRO A 215 2.64 -14.42 -40.36
C PRO A 215 2.86 -14.46 -41.86
N GLU A 216 3.45 -13.42 -42.45
CA GLU A 216 3.87 -13.42 -43.86
C GLU A 216 4.87 -14.57 -44.16
N GLU A 217 5.56 -15.10 -43.14
CA GLU A 217 6.39 -16.31 -43.23
C GLU A 217 5.57 -17.60 -43.55
N LEU A 218 4.25 -17.60 -43.34
CA LEU A 218 3.37 -18.76 -43.55
C LEU A 218 2.94 -18.97 -45.01
N GLY A 219 3.28 -18.04 -45.91
CA GLY A 219 2.86 -18.06 -47.31
C GLY A 219 1.41 -17.60 -47.54
N GLU A 220 0.99 -17.49 -48.80
CA GLU A 220 -0.38 -17.10 -49.18
C GLU A 220 -1.38 -18.22 -48.89
N ASN A 221 -1.83 -18.31 -47.64
CA ASN A 221 -2.94 -19.15 -47.22
C ASN A 221 -4.05 -18.25 -46.67
N ASN A 222 -5.28 -18.41 -47.19
CA ASN A 222 -6.47 -17.68 -46.74
C ASN A 222 -6.99 -18.23 -45.40
N PHE A 223 -6.16 -18.19 -44.36
CA PHE A 223 -6.58 -18.54 -43.00
C PHE A 223 -7.46 -17.44 -42.42
N ASP A 224 -8.38 -17.82 -41.53
CA ASP A 224 -9.11 -16.83 -40.74
C ASP A 224 -8.17 -16.13 -39.75
N ARG A 225 -8.50 -14.90 -39.35
CA ARG A 225 -7.67 -14.10 -38.44
C ARG A 225 -7.45 -14.79 -37.10
N GLN A 226 -8.43 -15.55 -36.62
CA GLN A 226 -8.29 -16.34 -35.39
C GLN A 226 -7.32 -17.51 -35.57
N GLU A 227 -7.35 -18.20 -36.71
CA GLU A 227 -6.43 -19.30 -37.01
C GLU A 227 -4.99 -18.81 -37.12
N ILE A 228 -4.77 -17.66 -37.78
CA ILE A 228 -3.45 -17.01 -37.85
C ILE A 228 -2.93 -16.67 -36.45
N THR A 229 -3.80 -16.17 -35.58
CA THR A 229 -3.43 -15.82 -34.20
C THR A 229 -3.02 -17.06 -33.40
N ASN A 230 -3.78 -18.16 -33.50
CA ASN A 230 -3.46 -19.42 -32.82
C ASN A 230 -2.17 -20.07 -33.33
N LEU A 231 -1.93 -19.98 -34.63
CA LEU A 231 -0.70 -20.48 -35.24
C LEU A 231 0.51 -19.64 -34.82
N ALA A 232 0.36 -18.31 -34.85
CA ALA A 232 1.36 -17.38 -34.35
C ALA A 232 1.69 -17.63 -32.88
N PHE A 233 0.67 -17.89 -32.04
CA PHE A 233 0.87 -18.25 -30.64
C PHE A 233 1.69 -19.53 -30.48
N SER A 234 1.30 -20.60 -31.18
CA SER A 234 1.97 -21.90 -31.08
C SER A 234 3.44 -21.83 -31.50
N GLU A 235 3.71 -21.09 -32.57
CA GLU A 235 5.07 -20.88 -33.08
C GLU A 235 5.90 -19.99 -32.14
N LEU A 236 5.35 -18.84 -31.72
CA LEU A 236 6.01 -17.94 -30.77
C LEU A 236 6.32 -18.63 -29.45
N TYR A 237 5.36 -19.38 -28.91
CA TYR A 237 5.52 -20.11 -27.67
C TYR A 237 6.61 -21.18 -27.80
N THR A 238 6.65 -21.90 -28.92
CA THR A 238 7.70 -22.88 -29.20
C THR A 238 9.08 -22.23 -29.29
N ARG A 239 9.19 -21.09 -29.99
CA ARG A 239 10.42 -20.29 -30.09
C ARG A 239 10.86 -19.79 -28.71
N ALA A 240 9.94 -19.23 -27.93
CA ALA A 240 10.21 -18.74 -26.57
C ALA A 240 10.69 -19.86 -25.64
N GLN A 241 10.03 -21.01 -25.65
CA GLN A 241 10.44 -22.17 -24.85
C GLN A 241 11.80 -22.72 -25.28
N SER A 242 12.11 -22.70 -26.58
CA SER A 242 13.44 -23.05 -27.06
C SER A 242 14.52 -22.12 -26.52
N ILE A 243 14.27 -20.80 -26.56
CA ILE A 243 15.15 -19.77 -26.02
C ILE A 243 15.32 -19.91 -24.51
N ILE A 244 14.25 -20.15 -23.75
CA ILE A 244 14.31 -20.34 -22.30
C ILE A 244 15.20 -21.56 -21.96
N ARG A 245 15.05 -22.67 -22.69
CA ARG A 245 15.88 -23.87 -22.46
C ARG A 245 17.35 -23.63 -22.76
N THR A 246 17.68 -22.91 -23.82
CA THR A 246 19.08 -22.64 -24.19
C THR A 246 19.72 -21.59 -23.28
N LEU A 247 18.97 -20.59 -22.83
CA LEU A 247 19.40 -19.68 -21.77
C LEU A 247 19.60 -20.39 -20.42
N GLY A 248 18.79 -21.40 -20.13
CA GLY A 248 18.95 -22.23 -18.92
C GLY A 248 20.31 -22.92 -18.82
N VAL A 249 20.93 -23.28 -19.95
CA VAL A 249 22.31 -23.84 -19.99
C VAL A 249 23.33 -22.80 -19.53
N CYS A 250 23.08 -21.52 -19.80
CA CYS A 250 23.91 -20.40 -19.34
C CYS A 250 23.67 -20.05 -17.85
N GLY A 251 22.81 -20.79 -17.15
CA GLY A 251 22.34 -20.47 -15.81
C GLY A 251 21.31 -19.33 -15.76
N VAL A 252 20.85 -18.83 -16.92
CA VAL A 252 19.87 -17.75 -17.01
C VAL A 252 18.47 -18.34 -17.05
N ASN A 253 17.71 -18.16 -15.97
CA ASN A 253 16.32 -18.58 -15.91
C ASN A 253 15.42 -17.55 -16.61
N GLY A 254 14.53 -18.03 -17.48
CA GLY A 254 13.57 -17.21 -18.21
C GLY A 254 12.12 -17.65 -18.00
N ARG A 255 11.19 -16.70 -18.07
CA ARG A 255 9.73 -16.94 -18.04
C ARG A 255 9.04 -16.10 -19.10
N VAL A 256 8.07 -16.69 -19.81
CA VAL A 256 7.19 -15.93 -20.73
C VAL A 256 6.31 -14.97 -19.92
N LEU A 257 6.24 -13.71 -20.35
CA LEU A 257 5.41 -12.70 -19.68
C LEU A 257 3.92 -12.96 -19.91
N ASN A 258 3.12 -12.73 -18.87
CA ASN A 258 1.67 -12.77 -18.98
C ASN A 258 1.11 -11.48 -19.62
N SER A 259 -0.16 -11.46 -20.03
CA SER A 259 -0.82 -10.26 -20.56
C SER A 259 -0.68 -9.05 -19.62
N ASN A 260 -0.88 -9.23 -18.31
CA ASN A 260 -0.70 -8.15 -17.32
C ASN A 260 0.75 -7.69 -17.24
N ASP A 261 1.70 -8.62 -17.23
CA ASP A 261 3.14 -8.30 -17.20
C ASP A 261 3.58 -7.55 -18.47
N LEU A 262 2.96 -7.84 -19.63
CA LEU A 262 3.19 -7.13 -20.89
C LEU A 262 2.62 -5.70 -20.83
N VAL A 263 1.43 -5.52 -20.25
CA VAL A 263 0.87 -4.18 -20.03
C VAL A 263 1.81 -3.37 -19.12
N ASP A 264 2.29 -3.97 -18.03
CA ASP A 264 3.25 -3.32 -17.13
C ASP A 264 4.57 -2.99 -17.83
N LEU A 265 5.12 -3.91 -18.61
CA LEU A 265 6.32 -3.66 -19.42
C LEU A 265 6.17 -2.43 -20.32
N LEU A 266 5.06 -2.35 -21.07
CA LEU A 266 4.78 -1.22 -21.95
C LEU A 266 4.53 0.05 -21.15
N TYR A 267 3.74 -0.02 -20.08
CA TYR A 267 3.41 1.13 -19.26
C TYR A 267 4.66 1.78 -18.67
N VAL A 268 5.58 0.98 -18.12
CA VAL A 268 6.86 1.48 -17.60
C VAL A 268 7.77 1.99 -18.73
N ALA A 269 7.73 1.38 -19.91
CA ALA A 269 8.55 1.82 -21.05
C ALA A 269 8.13 3.21 -21.56
N TYR A 270 6.82 3.51 -21.57
CA TYR A 270 6.29 4.80 -22.02
C TYR A 270 6.16 5.84 -20.91
N ASN A 271 5.98 5.43 -19.65
CA ASN A 271 5.76 6.33 -18.50
C ASN A 271 6.82 6.11 -17.43
N ARG A 272 8.09 6.35 -17.77
CA ARG A 272 9.23 6.02 -16.89
C ARG A 272 9.19 6.69 -15.51
N ASP A 273 8.72 7.94 -15.45
CA ASP A 273 8.71 8.72 -14.20
C ASP A 273 7.45 8.44 -13.36
N ASP A 274 6.29 8.26 -14.03
CA ASP A 274 4.99 8.11 -13.37
C ASP A 274 4.68 6.67 -12.98
N ALA A 275 5.26 5.68 -13.67
CA ALA A 275 4.95 4.27 -13.44
C ALA A 275 5.38 3.74 -12.08
N GLU A 276 6.31 4.42 -11.41
CA GLU A 276 6.66 4.14 -10.01
C GLU A 276 5.48 4.41 -9.07
N VAL A 277 4.76 5.51 -9.30
CA VAL A 277 3.64 5.92 -8.44
C VAL A 277 2.37 5.18 -8.85
N TYR A 278 2.10 5.15 -10.15
CA TYR A 278 0.88 4.64 -10.77
C TYR A 278 1.12 3.30 -11.49
N GLY A 279 1.67 2.32 -10.78
CA GLY A 279 1.89 0.98 -11.35
C GLY A 279 0.59 0.33 -11.84
N VAL A 280 0.69 -0.52 -12.86
CA VAL A 280 -0.45 -1.26 -13.44
C VAL A 280 -1.12 -2.13 -12.37
N ASP A 281 -0.34 -2.72 -11.47
CA ASP A 281 -0.85 -3.50 -10.34
C ASP A 281 -1.84 -2.70 -9.48
N LYS A 282 -1.52 -1.44 -9.17
CA LYS A 282 -2.41 -0.55 -8.39
C LYS A 282 -3.68 -0.20 -9.16
N ALA A 283 -3.59 -0.03 -10.47
CA ALA A 283 -4.75 0.25 -11.30
C ALA A 283 -5.70 -0.96 -11.36
N ILE A 284 -5.15 -2.17 -11.43
CA ILE A 284 -5.93 -3.42 -11.36
C ILE A 284 -6.56 -3.57 -9.98
N GLU A 285 -5.80 -3.38 -8.89
CA GLU A 285 -6.32 -3.43 -7.51
C GLU A 285 -7.41 -2.39 -7.24
N ALA A 286 -7.33 -1.23 -7.91
CA ALA A 286 -8.36 -0.19 -7.83
C ALA A 286 -9.62 -0.50 -8.66
N GLY A 287 -9.66 -1.62 -9.40
CA GLY A 287 -10.79 -1.98 -10.26
C GLY A 287 -10.97 -1.00 -11.41
N TYR A 288 -9.87 -0.52 -12.01
CA TYR A 288 -9.94 0.48 -13.10
C TYR A 288 -10.73 -0.02 -14.33
N ASP A 289 -10.80 -1.33 -14.54
CA ASP A 289 -11.58 -1.99 -15.58
C ASP A 289 -13.07 -2.18 -15.21
N GLU A 290 -13.45 -1.88 -13.97
CA GLU A 290 -14.84 -1.93 -13.55
C GLU A 290 -15.63 -0.73 -14.11
N LEU A 291 -16.71 -1.02 -14.84
CA LEU A 291 -17.62 0.00 -15.39
C LEU A 291 -18.32 0.84 -14.31
N TYR A 292 -18.33 0.36 -13.07
CA TYR A 292 -18.90 1.02 -11.92
C TYR A 292 -17.92 0.89 -10.77
N SER A 293 -17.66 1.99 -10.05
CA SER A 293 -16.92 1.92 -8.80
C SER A 293 -17.72 1.07 -7.82
N THR A 294 -17.29 -0.17 -7.63
CA THR A 294 -17.79 -0.96 -6.51
C THR A 294 -17.29 -0.30 -5.24
N ALA A 295 -18.20 0.01 -4.32
CA ALA A 295 -17.76 0.29 -2.96
C ALA A 295 -17.07 -1.00 -2.45
N PRO A 296 -16.03 -0.90 -1.60
CA PRO A 296 -15.54 -2.06 -0.88
C PRO A 296 -16.72 -2.76 -0.22
N ASP A 297 -16.69 -4.10 -0.17
CA ASP A 297 -17.83 -4.91 0.27
C ASP A 297 -18.45 -4.31 1.54
N VAL A 298 -19.79 -4.20 1.56
CA VAL A 298 -20.54 -3.73 2.72
C VAL A 298 -20.14 -4.53 3.97
N VAL A 299 -19.76 -5.80 3.80
CA VAL A 299 -19.21 -6.64 4.85
C VAL A 299 -17.88 -6.10 5.37
N ASP A 300 -16.90 -5.82 4.50
CA ASP A 300 -15.59 -5.29 4.91
C ASP A 300 -15.71 -3.92 5.59
N LYS A 301 -16.59 -3.06 5.07
CA LYS A 301 -16.87 -1.76 5.68
C LYS A 301 -17.49 -1.89 7.07
N LYS A 302 -18.42 -2.86 7.23
CA LYS A 302 -19.00 -3.19 8.54
C LYS A 302 -17.96 -3.80 9.48
N MET A 303 -17.09 -4.68 8.99
CA MET A 303 -16.01 -5.29 9.78
C MET A 303 -15.04 -4.24 10.29
N LYS A 304 -14.62 -3.30 9.45
CA LYS A 304 -13.75 -2.19 9.86
C LYS A 304 -14.42 -1.27 10.89
N ALA A 305 -15.67 -0.86 10.64
CA ALA A 305 -16.42 -0.04 11.59
C ALA A 305 -16.65 -0.77 12.93
N LEU A 306 -16.90 -2.08 12.89
CA LEU A 306 -17.06 -2.91 14.07
C LEU A 306 -15.74 -3.04 14.84
N ASN A 307 -14.61 -3.22 14.14
CA ASN A 307 -13.28 -3.27 14.77
C ASN A 307 -12.96 -1.93 15.48
N GLU A 308 -13.22 -0.79 14.84
CA GLU A 308 -13.06 0.53 15.47
C GLU A 308 -13.97 0.70 16.70
N GLN A 309 -15.21 0.19 16.65
CA GLN A 309 -16.11 0.17 17.80
C GLN A 309 -15.61 -0.73 18.93
N ILE A 310 -15.17 -1.95 18.61
CA ILE A 310 -14.61 -2.90 19.59
C ILE A 310 -13.39 -2.29 20.28
N GLU A 311 -12.50 -1.66 19.53
CA GLU A 311 -11.30 -1.02 20.08
C GLU A 311 -11.66 0.11 21.04
N LYS A 312 -12.60 0.96 20.65
CA LYS A 312 -13.09 2.05 21.50
C LYS A 312 -13.78 1.55 22.77
N GLU A 313 -14.67 0.57 22.65
CA GLU A 313 -15.35 -0.03 23.80
C GLU A 313 -14.38 -0.80 24.72
N ALA A 314 -13.40 -1.49 24.15
CA ALA A 314 -12.35 -2.16 24.92
C ALA A 314 -11.51 -1.14 25.70
N PHE A 315 -11.16 -0.01 25.10
CA PHE A 315 -10.44 1.08 25.74
C PHE A 315 -11.24 1.71 26.88
N ASP A 316 -12.52 2.03 26.65
CA ASP A 316 -13.40 2.61 27.66
C ASP A 316 -13.62 1.65 28.84
N LYS A 317 -13.83 0.36 28.54
CA LYS A 317 -13.99 -0.68 29.57
C LYS A 317 -12.70 -0.90 30.37
N ALA A 318 -11.54 -0.87 29.71
CA ALA A 318 -10.24 -0.95 30.39
C ALA A 318 -10.04 0.25 31.33
N ASN A 319 -10.32 1.47 30.86
CA ASN A 319 -10.23 2.68 31.68
C ASN A 319 -11.15 2.64 32.89
N GLN A 320 -12.41 2.22 32.70
CA GLN A 320 -13.36 2.07 33.80
C GLN A 320 -12.85 1.10 34.86
N LYS A 321 -12.33 -0.07 34.44
CA LYS A 321 -11.79 -1.08 35.38
C LYS A 321 -10.51 -0.61 36.09
N VAL A 322 -9.67 0.18 35.42
CA VAL A 322 -8.50 0.80 36.04
C VAL A 322 -8.92 1.84 37.09
N ILE A 323 -9.95 2.64 36.81
CA ILE A 323 -10.50 3.61 37.76
C ILE A 323 -11.13 2.91 38.97
N GLU A 324 -11.94 1.87 38.76
CA GLU A 324 -12.52 1.05 39.83
C GLU A 324 -11.42 0.45 40.72
N ALA A 325 -10.40 -0.16 40.13
CA ALA A 325 -9.28 -0.75 40.89
C ALA A 325 -8.46 0.29 41.67
N LYS A 326 -8.30 1.52 41.13
CA LYS A 326 -7.67 2.64 41.86
C LYS A 326 -8.54 3.08 43.05
N SER A 327 -9.84 3.28 42.83
CA SER A 327 -10.80 3.66 43.86
C SER A 327 -10.90 2.61 44.97
N GLU A 328 -10.87 1.31 44.64
CA GLU A 328 -10.90 0.24 45.64
C GLU A 328 -9.62 0.23 46.50
N LYS A 329 -8.45 0.43 45.89
CA LYS A 329 -7.18 0.57 46.63
C LYS A 329 -7.16 1.81 47.51
N GLU A 330 -7.74 2.92 47.03
CA GLU A 330 -7.83 4.18 47.76
C GLU A 330 -8.81 4.07 48.95
N GLN A 331 -9.99 3.46 48.75
CA GLN A 331 -10.91 3.13 49.83
C GLN A 331 -10.31 2.14 50.84
N ALA A 332 -9.51 1.17 50.38
CA ALA A 332 -8.80 0.25 51.27
C ALA A 332 -7.70 0.96 52.07
N LEU A 333 -7.01 1.95 51.47
CA LEU A 333 -6.04 2.81 52.15
C LEU A 333 -6.74 3.65 53.23
N GLU A 334 -7.89 4.25 52.89
CA GLU A 334 -8.69 5.08 53.80
C GLU A 334 -9.19 4.24 54.98
N ARG A 335 -9.76 3.05 54.75
CA ARG A 335 -10.15 2.12 55.82
C ARG A 335 -8.97 1.69 56.70
N LYS A 336 -7.78 1.51 56.12
CA LYS A 336 -6.55 1.22 56.88
C LYS A 336 -6.05 2.43 57.68
N GLN A 337 -6.26 3.64 57.18
CA GLN A 337 -5.95 4.88 57.91
C GLN A 337 -6.95 5.13 59.05
N GLU A 338 -8.24 4.88 58.84
CA GLU A 338 -9.27 5.00 59.88
C GLU A 338 -9.07 3.97 61.00
N SER A 339 -8.62 2.76 60.67
CA SER A 339 -8.29 1.72 61.64
C SER A 339 -6.86 1.80 62.19
N LYS A 340 -6.04 2.76 61.73
CA LYS A 340 -4.63 2.89 62.09
C LYS A 340 -4.41 3.04 63.59
N GLU A 341 -5.18 3.90 64.26
CA GLU A 341 -5.02 4.15 65.70
C GLU A 341 -5.42 2.93 66.54
N ASP A 342 -6.51 2.25 66.17
CA ASP A 342 -6.97 1.03 66.85
C ASP A 342 -5.97 -0.14 66.66
N LEU A 343 -5.36 -0.25 65.47
CA LEU A 343 -4.30 -1.23 65.20
C LEU A 343 -3.01 -0.91 65.96
N ILE A 344 -2.64 0.36 66.10
CA ILE A 344 -1.49 0.80 66.92
C ILE A 344 -1.74 0.45 68.39
N ASP A 345 -2.93 0.70 68.91
CA ASP A 345 -3.28 0.37 70.30
C ASP A 345 -3.26 -1.16 70.53
N GLN A 346 -3.71 -1.97 69.56
CA GLN A 346 -3.60 -3.44 69.61
C GLN A 346 -2.14 -3.92 69.56
N MET A 347 -1.33 -3.34 68.67
CA MET A 347 0.09 -3.67 68.54
C MET A 347 0.87 -3.25 69.79
N ALA A 348 0.58 -2.08 70.36
CA ALA A 348 1.15 -1.63 71.63
C ALA A 348 0.80 -2.58 72.78
N LYS A 349 -0.45 -3.06 72.87
CA LYS A 349 -0.86 -4.08 73.85
C LYS A 349 -0.08 -5.39 73.66
N MET A 350 0.14 -5.82 72.41
CA MET A 350 0.90 -7.03 72.11
C MET A 350 2.38 -6.89 72.48
N ILE A 351 3.01 -5.75 72.18
CA ILE A 351 4.40 -5.44 72.56
C ILE A 351 4.56 -5.37 74.08
N ILE A 352 3.63 -4.70 74.79
CA ILE A 352 3.64 -4.63 76.25
C ILE A 352 3.41 -6.03 76.85
N ALA A 353 2.54 -6.84 76.25
CA ALA A 353 2.28 -8.21 76.68
C ALA A 353 3.48 -9.14 76.47
N GLN A 354 4.21 -9.01 75.36
CA GLN A 354 5.42 -9.79 75.10
C GLN A 354 6.58 -9.38 76.02
N ASN A 355 6.67 -8.11 76.41
CA ASN A 355 7.70 -7.60 77.30
C ASN A 355 7.32 -7.66 78.81
N LYS A 356 6.26 -8.40 79.17
CA LYS A 356 5.81 -8.60 80.57
C LYS A 356 6.91 -9.08 81.51
N ASN A 357 7.86 -9.86 81.00
CA ASN A 357 8.97 -10.40 81.79
C ASN A 357 10.06 -9.36 82.11
N ILE A 358 10.14 -8.27 81.33
CA ILE A 358 11.16 -7.22 81.47
C ILE A 358 10.62 -6.03 82.28
N VAL A 359 9.34 -5.67 82.09
CA VAL A 359 8.74 -4.46 82.67
C VAL A 359 8.05 -4.74 84.02
N GLY A 360 7.84 -6.02 84.38
CA GLY A 360 7.12 -6.44 85.58
C GLY A 360 5.61 -6.57 85.34
N LYS A 361 5.01 -7.65 85.88
CA LYS A 361 3.62 -8.06 85.57
C LYS A 361 2.60 -6.98 85.89
N ASP A 362 2.74 -6.34 87.04
CA ASP A 362 1.80 -5.31 87.53
C ASP A 362 1.89 -4.00 86.74
N ILE A 363 3.10 -3.66 86.26
CA ILE A 363 3.35 -2.44 85.48
C ILE A 363 2.85 -2.62 84.05
N ALA A 364 3.05 -3.82 83.48
CA ALA A 364 2.56 -4.15 82.15
C ALA A 364 1.01 -4.20 82.09
N GLU A 365 0.35 -4.71 83.12
CA GLU A 365 -1.12 -4.71 83.20
C GLU A 365 -1.68 -3.29 83.37
N ASN A 366 -1.07 -2.46 84.22
CA ASN A 366 -1.44 -1.04 84.35
C ASN A 366 -1.24 -0.25 83.04
N ALA A 367 -0.17 -0.54 82.29
CA ALA A 367 0.09 0.10 81.01
C ALA A 367 -0.97 -0.28 79.95
N ILE A 368 -1.39 -1.55 79.91
CA ILE A 368 -2.49 -2.03 79.05
C ILE A 368 -3.81 -1.36 79.42
N GLU A 369 -4.11 -1.19 80.71
CA GLU A 369 -5.31 -0.49 81.17
C GLU A 369 -5.31 0.99 80.76
N LYS A 370 -4.17 1.69 80.87
CA LYS A 370 -4.06 3.08 80.41
C LYS A 370 -4.28 3.21 78.90
N VAL A 371 -3.73 2.29 78.10
CA VAL A 371 -3.99 2.24 76.65
C VAL A 371 -5.48 2.02 76.38
N ASN A 372 -6.15 1.12 77.12
CA ASN A 372 -7.60 0.92 77.01
C ASN A 372 -8.42 2.18 77.37
N GLN A 373 -8.02 2.91 78.40
CA GLN A 373 -8.67 4.16 78.79
C GLN A 373 -8.51 5.25 77.72
N ASP A 374 -7.35 5.32 77.08
CA ASP A 374 -7.12 6.26 75.98
C ASP A 374 -7.92 5.89 74.73
N THR A 375 -8.04 4.60 74.40
CA THR A 375 -8.95 4.12 73.34
C THR A 375 -10.41 4.50 73.64
N ALA A 376 -10.85 4.38 74.90
CA ALA A 376 -12.21 4.72 75.31
C ALA A 376 -12.50 6.24 75.26
N LYS A 377 -11.51 7.08 75.60
CA LYS A 377 -11.63 8.55 75.52
C LYS A 377 -11.70 9.05 74.06
N ARG A 378 -10.98 8.40 73.13
CA ARG A 378 -11.00 8.78 71.69
C ARG A 378 -12.34 8.49 71.01
N ARG A 379 -12.99 7.36 71.35
CA ARG A 379 -14.29 6.95 70.78
C ARG A 379 -15.48 7.85 71.17
N GLY A 380 -15.33 8.69 72.20
CA GLY A 380 -16.39 9.61 72.68
C GLY A 380 -16.41 11.01 72.05
N ARG A 381 -15.49 11.35 71.14
CA ARG A 381 -15.42 12.68 70.50
C ARG A 381 -16.01 12.66 69.07
N PRO A 382 -16.87 13.61 68.66
CA PRO A 382 -17.36 13.66 67.28
C PRO A 382 -16.21 14.00 66.30
N LYS A 383 -16.10 13.23 65.20
CA LYS A 383 -15.11 13.41 64.12
C LYS A 383 -15.27 14.79 63.47
N LYS A 384 -14.18 15.58 63.39
CA LYS A 384 -14.10 16.83 62.62
C LYS A 384 -13.96 16.47 61.13
N GLN A 385 -14.89 16.91 60.28
CA GLN A 385 -14.77 16.81 58.82
C GLN A 385 -13.57 17.65 58.35
N THR A 386 -12.60 17.00 57.71
CA THR A 386 -11.55 17.66 56.93
C THR A 386 -12.06 17.86 55.50
N THR A 387 -12.14 19.12 55.08
CA THR A 387 -12.42 19.54 53.70
C THR A 387 -11.33 19.04 52.75
N ASN A 388 -11.75 18.29 51.72
CA ASN A 388 -10.91 17.86 50.61
C ASN A 388 -10.46 19.06 49.78
N VAL A 389 -9.15 19.11 49.47
CA VAL A 389 -8.59 20.02 48.47
C VAL A 389 -8.52 19.25 47.16
N GLU A 390 -9.32 19.66 46.17
CA GLU A 390 -9.27 19.17 44.80
C GLU A 390 -7.94 19.57 44.16
N GLY A 391 -7.14 18.57 43.77
CA GLY A 391 -6.00 18.75 42.88
C GLY A 391 -6.41 18.36 41.46
N GLY A 392 -6.85 19.32 40.66
CA GLY A 392 -7.07 19.16 39.23
C GLY A 392 -5.79 19.45 38.44
N THR A 393 -5.36 18.51 37.60
CA THR A 393 -4.39 18.76 36.53
C THR A 393 -5.13 19.32 35.32
N GLU A 394 -4.87 20.58 34.99
CA GLU A 394 -5.25 21.21 33.73
C GLU A 394 -4.42 20.60 32.58
N ASP A 395 -5.07 20.14 31.52
CA ASP A 395 -4.48 19.98 30.20
C ASP A 395 -5.28 20.81 29.20
N GLY A 396 -4.55 21.38 28.24
CA GLY A 396 -4.88 22.65 27.61
C GLY A 396 -6.01 22.65 26.58
N GLN A 397 -6.64 23.82 26.43
CA GLN A 397 -7.20 24.28 25.16
C GLN A 397 -7.19 25.83 25.06
N GLU A 398 -6.52 26.29 24.00
CA GLU A 398 -6.76 27.47 23.17
C GLU A 398 -6.76 28.90 23.76
N LYS A 399 -5.66 29.62 23.53
CA LYS A 399 -5.62 31.10 23.50
C LYS A 399 -6.30 31.62 22.23
N GLN A 400 -7.48 32.22 22.35
CA GLN A 400 -7.97 33.24 21.41
C GLN A 400 -7.64 34.64 21.93
N THR A 401 -6.70 35.30 21.26
CA THR A 401 -6.36 36.71 21.47
C THR A 401 -7.38 37.61 20.77
N LYS A 402 -8.16 38.40 21.51
CA LYS A 402 -8.77 39.64 21.01
C LYS A 402 -8.64 40.77 22.03
N ARG A 403 -7.82 41.76 21.65
CA ARG A 403 -7.65 43.07 22.29
C ARG A 403 -8.99 43.78 22.51
N ARG A 404 -9.16 44.42 23.67
CA ARG A 404 -9.91 45.66 23.80
C ARG A 404 -9.08 46.69 24.56
N SER A 405 -8.94 47.84 23.93
CA SER A 405 -8.38 49.07 24.47
C SER A 405 -9.27 49.59 25.60
N ASN A 406 -8.64 50.20 26.61
CA ASN A 406 -9.28 51.23 27.40
C ASN A 406 -8.36 52.43 27.50
N THR A 407 -8.82 53.50 26.84
CA THR A 407 -8.53 54.90 27.12
C THR A 407 -8.77 55.24 28.59
N LYS A 408 -7.82 55.94 29.22
CA LYS A 408 -8.04 57.22 29.91
C LYS A 408 -6.72 57.82 30.41
N SER A 409 -6.32 58.90 29.74
CA SER A 409 -5.85 60.17 30.31
C SER A 409 -5.37 60.19 31.76
N ALA A 410 -4.08 60.46 31.96
CA ALA A 410 -3.55 61.73 32.45
C ALA A 410 -2.10 61.88 31.95
#